data_AF-A0A101K4E7-F1
#
_entry.id   AF-A0A101K4E7-F1
#
_cell.length_a   1.000
_cell.length_b   1.000
_cell.length_c   1.000
_cell.angle_alpha   90.00
_cell.angle_beta   90.00
_cell.angle_gamma   90.00
#
_symmetry.space_group_name_H-M   'P 1'
#
loop_
_entity.id
_entity.type
_entity.pdbx_description
1 polymer ?
#
loop_
_entity_poly.entity_id
_entity_poly.type
_entity_poly.pdbx_seq_one_letter_code
_entity_poly.pdbx_strand_id
1 'polypeptide(L)' 'MPIADTVMIASPNERRAAVLRAAELINCAKGSDEEREFDALTEAIAEFDLRRHATPVIEIPAAIIQVLGGEHQLR' A
#
# COMPACT_ATOMS: atom_id res chain seq x y z
N MET A 1 -20.50 4.40 13.91
CA MET A 1 -19.88 5.25 12.87
C MET A 1 -19.82 4.43 11.61
N PRO A 2 -20.32 4.90 10.46
CA PRO A 2 -20.05 4.20 9.21
C PRO A 2 -18.57 4.41 8.92
N ILE A 3 -17.84 3.31 8.77
CA ILE A 3 -16.52 3.31 8.16
C ILE A 3 -16.77 3.89 6.78
N ALA A 4 -16.34 5.13 6.53
CA ALA A 4 -16.36 5.69 5.20
C ALA A 4 -15.64 4.66 4.31
N ASP A 5 -16.33 4.14 3.30
CA ASP A 5 -15.81 3.10 2.41
C ASP A 5 -14.41 3.49 1.96
N THR A 6 -13.41 2.92 2.64
CA THR A 6 -12.02 3.33 2.46
C THR A 6 -11.62 2.74 1.13
N VAL A 7 -11.36 3.61 0.15
CA VAL A 7 -10.95 3.18 -1.19
C VAL A 7 -9.66 2.37 -1.04
N MET A 8 -9.75 1.05 -1.13
CA MET A 8 -8.59 0.19 -0.96
C MET A 8 -7.97 -0.10 -2.33
N ILE A 9 -6.79 0.47 -2.59
CA ILE A 9 -6.01 0.15 -3.80
C ILE A 9 -5.31 -1.19 -3.57
N ALA A 10 -5.56 -2.15 -4.46
CA ALA A 10 -5.02 -3.51 -4.39
C ALA A 10 -3.95 -3.79 -5.45
N SER A 11 -3.93 -3.02 -6.54
CA SER A 11 -2.99 -3.25 -7.66
C SER A 11 -2.26 -2.01 -8.15
N PRO A 12 -1.08 -2.16 -8.80
CA PRO A 12 -0.38 -1.04 -9.43
C PRO A 12 -1.21 -0.33 -10.51
N ASN A 13 -2.10 -1.05 -11.20
CA ASN A 13 -2.96 -0.47 -12.22
C ASN A 13 -4.07 0.40 -11.61
N GLU A 14 -4.69 -0.08 -10.52
CA GLU A 14 -5.62 0.72 -9.72
C GLU A 14 -4.95 1.95 -9.12
N ARG A 15 -3.72 1.82 -8.62
CA ARG A 15 -2.92 2.97 -8.15
C ARG A 15 -2.75 4.00 -9.27
N ARG A 16 -2.41 3.56 -10.48
CA ARG A 16 -2.24 4.47 -11.62
C ARG A 16 -3.55 5.19 -11.97
N ALA A 17 -4.67 4.47 -11.96
CA ALA A 17 -5.99 5.07 -12.20
C ALA A 17 -6.35 6.08 -11.10
N ALA A 18 -6.11 5.75 -9.83
CA ALA A 18 -6.33 6.64 -8.70
C ALA A 18 -5.49 7.92 -8.79
N VAL A 19 -4.21 7.81 -9.19
CA VAL A 19 -3.34 8.98 -9.41
C VAL A 19 -3.86 9.88 -10.52
N LEU A 20 -4.30 9.30 -11.64
CA LEU A 20 -4.87 10.08 -12.75
C LEU A 20 -6.14 10.81 -12.30
N ARG A 21 -7.01 10.12 -11.57
CA ARG A 21 -8.24 10.71 -11.03
C ARG A 21 -7.94 11.83 -10.04
N ALA A 22 -7.02 11.62 -9.10
CA ALA A 22 -6.60 12.67 -8.17
C ALA A 22 -6.03 13.89 -8.91
N ALA A 23 -5.28 13.68 -10.00
CA ALA A 23 -4.75 14.78 -10.81
C ALA A 23 -5.85 15.60 -11.52
N GLU A 24 -6.93 14.96 -11.96
CA GLU A 24 -8.12 15.65 -12.49
C GLU A 24 -8.79 16.53 -11.43
N LEU A 25 -8.70 16.13 -10.15
CA LEU A 25 -9.40 16.77 -9.04
C LEU A 25 -8.56 17.85 -8.30
N ILE A 26 -7.30 18.07 -8.69
CA ILE A 26 -6.36 19.00 -8.02
C ILE A 26 -6.90 20.44 -7.89
N ASN A 27 -7.76 20.87 -8.81
CA ASN A 27 -8.29 22.24 -8.85
C ASN A 27 -9.79 22.32 -8.52
N CYS A 28 -10.35 21.30 -7.85
CA CYS A 28 -11.75 21.30 -7.44
C CYS A 28 -12.08 22.38 -6.41
N ALA A 29 -13.36 22.74 -6.34
CA ALA A 29 -13.83 23.73 -5.38
C ALA A 29 -13.75 23.16 -3.95
N LYS A 30 -13.30 23.99 -2.99
CA LYS A 30 -13.28 23.59 -1.59
C LYS A 30 -14.69 23.34 -1.05
N GLY A 31 -14.84 22.30 -0.24
CA GLY A 31 -16.09 21.81 0.31
C GLY A 31 -16.94 21.00 -0.66
N SER A 32 -16.46 20.75 -1.89
CA SER A 32 -17.18 19.94 -2.86
C SER A 32 -16.96 18.45 -2.63
N ASP A 33 -17.82 17.62 -3.24
CA ASP A 33 -17.66 16.17 -3.13
C ASP A 33 -16.39 15.70 -3.85
N GLU A 34 -15.93 16.43 -4.85
CA GLU A 34 -14.64 16.21 -5.53
C GLU A 34 -13.44 16.44 -4.61
N GLU A 35 -13.49 17.41 -3.67
CA GLU A 35 -12.42 17.58 -2.68
C GLU A 35 -12.36 16.37 -1.74
N ARG A 36 -13.51 15.84 -1.31
CA ARG A 36 -13.58 14.61 -0.50
C ARG A 36 -13.06 13.39 -1.26
N GLU A 37 -13.39 13.30 -2.55
CA GLU A 37 -12.87 12.24 -3.43
C GLU A 37 -11.35 12.35 -3.56
N PHE A 38 -10.82 13.56 -3.75
CA PHE A 38 -9.38 13.82 -3.82
C PHE A 38 -8.67 13.40 -2.53
N ASP A 39 -9.21 13.76 -1.36
CA ASP A 39 -8.66 13.38 -0.06
C ASP A 39 -8.63 11.86 0.11
N ALA A 40 -9.74 11.18 -0.20
CA ALA A 40 -9.85 9.72 -0.11
C ALA A 40 -8.86 9.00 -1.06
N LEU A 41 -8.71 9.48 -2.29
CA LEU A 41 -7.75 8.92 -3.25
C LEU A 41 -6.31 9.14 -2.79
N THR A 42 -5.99 10.30 -2.24
CA THR A 42 -4.65 10.62 -1.75
C THR A 42 -4.25 9.72 -0.59
N GLU A 43 -5.15 9.50 0.35
CA GLU A 43 -4.95 8.57 1.47
C GLU A 43 -4.72 7.13 0.98
N ALA A 44 -5.58 6.64 0.09
CA ALA A 44 -5.48 5.31 -0.48
C ALA A 44 -4.16 5.06 -1.22
N ILE A 45 -3.69 6.06 -1.98
CA ILE A 45 -2.41 5.99 -2.71
C ILE A 45 -1.24 5.92 -1.73
N ALA A 46 -1.24 6.76 -0.70
CA ALA A 46 -0.19 6.78 0.32
C ALA A 46 -0.13 5.44 1.08
N GLU A 47 -1.27 4.86 1.45
CA GLU A 47 -1.33 3.57 2.12
C GLU A 47 -0.79 2.43 1.24
N PHE A 48 -1.16 2.41 -0.05
CA PHE A 48 -0.64 1.42 -1.00
C PHE A 48 0.89 1.52 -1.15
N ASP A 49 1.41 2.72 -1.30
CA ASP A 49 2.85 2.96 -1.45
C ASP A 49 3.61 2.56 -0.19
N LEU A 50 3.10 2.92 0.99
CA LEU A 50 3.69 2.51 2.26
C LEU A 50 3.74 0.99 2.39
N ARG A 51 2.65 0.27 2.07
CA ARG A 51 2.61 -1.20 2.10
C ARG A 51 3.63 -1.84 1.14
N ARG A 52 3.84 -1.25 -0.05
CA ARG A 52 4.87 -1.73 -1.01
C ARG A 52 6.29 -1.45 -0.54
N HIS A 53 6.53 -0.33 0.12
CA HIS A 53 7.87 0.05 0.60
C HIS A 53 8.23 -0.56 1.96
N ALA A 54 7.24 -1.02 2.73
CA ALA A 54 7.43 -1.60 4.06
C ALA A 54 8.01 -3.03 4.06
N THR A 55 8.06 -3.72 2.92
CA THR A 55 8.71 -5.03 2.80
C THR A 55 10.03 -4.92 2.03
N PRO A 56 11.16 -4.64 2.70
CA PRO A 56 12.43 -5.08 2.15
C PRO A 56 12.38 -6.60 2.07
N VAL A 57 12.65 -7.16 0.90
CA VAL A 57 12.92 -8.59 0.77
C VAL A 57 14.17 -8.85 1.62
N ILE A 58 13.98 -9.41 2.81
CA ILE A 58 15.09 -9.91 3.61
C ILE A 58 15.50 -11.22 2.92
N GLU A 59 16.53 -11.15 2.08
CA GLU A 59 17.22 -12.36 1.65
C GLU A 59 17.87 -12.97 2.89
N ILE A 60 17.29 -14.05 3.40
CA ILE A 60 17.89 -14.81 4.50
C ILE A 60 19.13 -15.49 3.91
N PRO A 61 20.35 -15.17 4.38
CA PRO A 61 21.55 -15.82 3.87
C PRO A 61 21.45 -17.34 4.03
N ALA A 62 21.90 -18.09 3.01
CA ALA A 62 21.81 -19.56 3.00
C ALA A 62 22.45 -20.21 4.24
N ALA A 63 23.45 -19.57 4.85
CA ALA A 63 24.06 -20.01 6.11
C ALA A 63 23.06 -20.04 7.27
N ILE A 64 22.12 -19.09 7.36
CA ILE A 64 21.08 -19.08 8.39
C ILE A 64 20.07 -20.22 8.16
N ILE A 65 19.74 -20.53 6.90
CA ILE A 65 18.88 -21.67 6.55
C ILE A 65 19.53 -22.99 6.99
N GLN A 66 20.84 -23.14 6.82
CA GLN A 66 21.59 -24.34 7.24
C GLN A 66 21.63 -24.52 8.75
N VAL A 67 21.75 -23.43 9.52
CA VAL A 67 21.67 -23.48 10.98
C VAL A 67 20.28 -23.89 11.45
N LEU A 68 19.22 -23.31 10.86
CA LEU A 68 17.83 -23.62 11.21
C LEU A 68 17.40 -25.04 10.78
N GLY A 69 17.96 -25.55 9.69
CA GLY A 69 17.73 -26.93 9.23
C GLY A 69 18.58 -28.00 9.93
N GLY A 70 19.58 -27.59 10.71
CA GLY A 70 20.54 -28.48 11.37
C GLY A 70 20.17 -28.93 12.78
N GLU A 71 19.19 -28.29 13.44
CA GLU A 71 18.85 -28.55 14.85
C GLU A 71 17.91 -29.75 15.08
N HIS A 72 18.07 -30.84 14.33
CA HIS A 72 17.23 -32.03 14.57
C HIS A 72 17.91 -33.40 14.44
N GLN A 73 19.23 -33.50 14.57
CA GLN A 73 19.91 -34.77 14.84
C GLN A 73 21.13 -34.60 15.76
N LEU A 74 20.87 -34.38 17.05
CA LEU A 74 21.80 -34.78 18.10
C LEU A 74 21.09 -35.82 18.97
N ARG A 75 21.16 -37.09 18.54
CA ARG A 75 21.05 -38.24 19.42
C ARG A 75 21.76 -39.45 18.82
#